data_AF-A0A183IQL0-F1
#
_entry.id   AF-A0A183IQL0-F1
#
_cell.length_a   1.000
_cell.length_b   1.000
_cell.length_c   1.000
_cell.angle_alpha   90.00
_cell.angle_beta   90.00
_cell.angle_gamma   90.00
#
_symmetry.space_group_name_H-M   'P 1'
#
loop_
_entity.id
_entity.type
_entity.pdbx_description
1 polymer ?
#
loop_
_entity_poly.entity_id
_entity_poly.type
_entity_poly.pdbx_seq_one_letter_code
_entity_poly.pdbx_strand_id
1 'polypeptide(L)'
;MSPPWRKGHFLTLSGVSKSVIALVYNHCLFRLRRRDGLGVCCECVQPTGASLENGFLRLCGACQAIRRLPDTFFPKFINEVVCDEDKASHGKCKQKHMSFTVLRNNGTKECQLWTKFSINVRVSCECFVDERSFFSTYV
;
A
#
# COMPACT_ATOMS: atom_id res chain seq x y z
N MET A 1 -21.96 19.35 24.75
CA MET A 1 -22.38 17.97 25.10
C MET A 1 -21.77 16.99 24.13
N SER A 2 -21.02 16.01 24.65
CA SER A 2 -20.18 15.06 23.89
C SER A 2 -20.80 13.66 24.00
N PRO A 3 -20.86 12.84 22.93
CA PRO A 3 -21.48 11.50 23.03
C PRO A 3 -20.59 10.47 23.76
N PRO A 4 -21.16 9.42 24.39
CA PRO A 4 -20.51 8.64 25.45
C PRO A 4 -19.62 7.46 25.00
N TRP A 5 -19.40 7.23 23.71
CA TRP A 5 -18.72 6.00 23.23
C TRP A 5 -17.20 6.12 23.07
N ARG A 6 -16.57 7.06 23.78
CA ARG A 6 -15.11 7.28 23.70
C ARG A 6 -14.28 6.37 24.61
N LYS A 7 -14.88 5.34 25.24
CA LYS A 7 -14.20 4.39 26.12
C LYS A 7 -14.52 2.94 25.75
N GLY A 8 -14.14 2.55 24.53
CA GLY A 8 -13.99 1.15 24.15
C GLY A 8 -12.55 0.95 23.74
N HIS A 9 -11.80 0.16 24.52
CA HIS A 9 -10.51 -0.41 24.13
C HIS A 9 -10.74 -1.31 22.89
N PHE A 10 -10.88 -0.70 21.72
CA PHE A 10 -10.81 -1.41 20.45
C PHE A 10 -9.33 -1.57 20.17
N LEU A 11 -8.81 -2.75 20.48
CA LEU A 11 -7.45 -3.20 20.18
C LEU A 11 -7.07 -2.70 18.79
N THR A 12 -6.23 -1.68 18.78
CA THR A 12 -5.64 -1.09 17.59
C THR A 12 -4.71 -2.13 16.99
N LEU A 13 -5.18 -2.87 15.98
CA LEU A 13 -4.30 -3.45 14.97
C LEU A 13 -3.73 -2.38 14.01
N SER A 14 -3.82 -1.10 14.39
CA SER A 14 -3.12 0.01 13.76
C SER A 14 -2.50 0.90 14.84
N GLY A 15 -1.31 0.52 15.32
CA GLY A 15 -0.44 1.39 16.13
C GLY A 15 0.06 2.65 15.40
N VAL A 16 -0.59 3.03 14.29
CA VAL A 16 -0.28 4.22 13.50
C VAL A 16 -1.33 5.26 13.88
N SER A 17 -0.95 6.23 14.72
CA SER A 17 -1.80 7.35 15.11
C SER A 17 -2.46 7.99 13.88
N LYS A 18 -3.74 8.40 13.98
CA LYS A 18 -4.42 9.15 12.90
C LYS A 18 -3.60 10.35 12.43
N SER A 19 -2.82 10.95 13.34
CA SER A 19 -1.88 12.03 13.03
C SER A 19 -0.74 11.57 12.11
N VAL A 20 -0.21 10.36 12.31
CA VAL A 20 0.84 9.77 11.46
C VAL A 20 0.32 9.46 10.07
N ILE A 21 -0.90 8.93 9.94
CA ILE A 21 -1.52 8.68 8.62
C ILE A 21 -1.72 9.99 7.85
N ALA A 22 -2.16 11.06 8.53
CA ALA A 22 -2.32 12.39 7.92
C ALA A 22 -0.97 13.02 7.51
N LEU A 23 0.09 12.81 8.30
CA LEU A 23 1.45 13.26 7.97
C LEU A 23 2.01 12.52 6.74
N VAL A 24 1.85 11.20 6.68
CA VAL A 24 2.26 10.36 5.53
C VAL A 24 1.52 10.80 4.26
N TYR A 25 0.22 11.09 4.36
CA TYR A 25 -0.57 11.63 3.26
C TYR A 25 -0.07 12.98 2.73
N ASN A 26 0.21 13.94 3.62
CA ASN A 26 0.71 15.25 3.23
C ASN A 26 2.13 15.20 2.65
N HIS A 27 3.00 14.31 3.15
CA HIS A 27 4.34 14.12 2.60
C HIS A 27 4.30 13.50 1.19
N CYS A 28 3.37 12.57 0.96
CA CYS A 28 3.14 11.94 -0.35
C CYS A 28 2.69 12.94 -1.44
N LEU A 29 1.95 13.99 -1.06
CA LEU A 29 1.45 15.03 -1.96
C LEU A 29 2.53 15.95 -2.53
N PHE A 30 3.71 16.05 -1.91
CA PHE A 30 4.73 17.05 -2.25
C PHE A 30 5.87 16.55 -3.17
N ARG A 31 5.97 15.24 -3.46
CA ARG A 31 6.99 14.66 -4.36
C ARG A 31 6.36 13.97 -5.58
N LEU A 32 6.01 14.75 -6.59
CA LEU A 32 5.43 14.24 -7.85
C LEU A 32 6.51 13.86 -8.89
N ARG A 33 6.55 12.59 -9.34
CA ARG A 33 6.59 12.22 -10.78
C ARG A 33 6.52 10.70 -11.08
N ARG A 34 5.31 10.15 -11.18
CA ARG A 34 4.79 9.37 -12.33
C ARG A 34 3.27 9.27 -12.14
N ARG A 35 2.52 9.56 -13.20
CA ARG A 35 1.06 9.75 -13.19
C ARG A 35 0.41 8.46 -13.67
N ASP A 36 0.10 7.55 -12.74
CA ASP A 36 -0.84 6.45 -13.00
C ASP A 36 -2.15 6.78 -12.29
N GLY A 37 -3.21 7.00 -13.09
CA GLY A 37 -4.42 7.75 -12.75
C GLY A 37 -5.38 7.16 -11.70
N LEU A 38 -4.89 6.56 -10.61
CA LEU A 38 -5.77 6.08 -9.53
C LEU A 38 -5.20 6.20 -8.09
N GLY A 39 -4.01 6.78 -7.90
CA GLY A 39 -3.42 6.96 -6.57
C GLY A 39 -2.29 7.99 -6.56
N VAL A 40 -2.06 8.63 -5.40
CA VAL A 40 -0.87 9.48 -5.21
C VAL A 40 0.30 8.55 -4.89
N CYS A 41 1.25 8.42 -5.81
CA CYS A 41 2.52 7.73 -5.57
C CYS A 41 3.48 8.69 -4.85
N CYS A 42 3.94 8.31 -3.65
CA CYS A 42 4.76 9.14 -2.78
C CYS A 42 6.24 9.09 -3.17
N GLU A 43 6.76 7.88 -3.34
CA GLU A 43 8.18 7.62 -3.55
C GLU A 43 8.35 6.31 -4.31
N CYS A 44 9.12 6.36 -5.40
CA CYS A 44 9.39 5.22 -6.27
C CYS A 44 10.85 4.82 -6.13
N VAL A 45 11.09 3.53 -5.95
CA VAL A 45 12.42 2.96 -6.10
C VAL A 45 12.46 2.24 -7.44
N GLN A 46 13.43 2.62 -8.28
CA GLN A 46 13.62 2.03 -9.60
C GLN A 46 14.51 0.78 -9.51
N PRO A 47 14.31 -0.23 -10.38
CA PRO A 47 15.24 -1.35 -10.49
C PRO A 47 16.52 -0.79 -11.14
N THR A 48 17.52 -0.50 -10.33
CA THR A 48 18.81 -0.03 -10.84
C THR A 48 19.73 -1.23 -10.89
N GLY A 49 20.35 -1.48 -12.06
CA GLY A 49 21.51 -2.36 -12.19
C GLY A 49 22.76 -1.84 -11.46
N ALA A 50 22.60 -0.82 -10.60
CA ALA A 50 23.61 -0.25 -9.74
C ALA A 50 23.25 -0.60 -8.30
N SER A 51 24.21 -1.20 -7.61
CA SER A 51 24.14 -1.58 -6.20
C SER A 51 23.69 -0.42 -5.31
N LEU A 52 22.66 -0.62 -4.48
CA LEU A 52 22.62 0.09 -3.20
C LEU A 52 21.83 -0.67 -2.12
N GLU A 53 22.34 -0.51 -0.91
CA GLU A 53 22.14 -1.25 0.33
C GLU A 53 22.85 -2.63 0.33
N ASN A 54 24.08 -2.63 0.85
CA ASN A 54 24.85 -3.83 1.22
C ASN A 54 25.27 -4.79 0.08
N GLY A 55 25.37 -4.30 -1.17
CA GLY A 55 25.84 -5.12 -2.30
C GLY A 55 24.77 -6.01 -2.95
N PHE A 56 23.49 -5.85 -2.59
CA PHE A 56 22.37 -6.55 -3.21
C PHE A 56 21.73 -5.73 -4.34
N LEU A 57 21.17 -6.44 -5.32
CA LEU A 57 20.46 -5.84 -6.45
C LEU A 57 18.95 -5.97 -6.26
N ARG A 58 18.21 -4.89 -6.55
CA ARG A 58 16.74 -4.90 -6.57
C ARG A 58 16.25 -5.26 -7.96
N LEU A 59 15.54 -6.39 -8.07
CA LEU A 59 15.05 -6.91 -9.35
C LEU A 59 13.77 -6.22 -9.84
N CYS A 60 12.95 -5.68 -8.93
CA CYS A 60 11.69 -5.01 -9.25
C CYS A 60 11.68 -3.57 -8.75
N GLY A 61 11.21 -2.66 -9.61
CA GLY A 61 10.80 -1.33 -9.19
C GLY A 61 9.52 -1.39 -8.38
N ALA A 62 9.40 -0.52 -7.38
CA ALA A 62 8.19 -0.39 -6.58
C ALA A 62 8.02 1.03 -6.07
N CYS A 63 6.79 1.51 -6.04
CA CYS A 63 6.40 2.80 -5.51
C CYS A 63 5.50 2.64 -4.29
N GLN A 64 5.72 3.46 -3.27
CA GLN A 64 4.73 3.64 -2.21
C GLN A 64 3.59 4.51 -2.72
N ALA A 65 2.36 4.11 -2.43
CA ALA A 65 1.16 4.83 -2.83
C ALA A 65 0.13 4.86 -1.69
N ILE A 66 -0.74 5.87 -1.70
CA ILE A 66 -1.86 5.94 -0.77
C ILE A 66 -3.16 5.92 -1.57
N ARG A 67 -3.99 4.90 -1.30
CA ARG A 67 -5.34 4.81 -1.85
C ARG A 67 -6.33 5.46 -0.89
N ARG A 68 -7.10 6.42 -1.41
CA ARG A 68 -8.25 7.00 -0.70
C ARG A 68 -9.50 6.17 -0.98
N LEU A 69 -10.09 5.61 0.07
CA LEU A 69 -11.39 4.96 0.02
C LEU A 69 -12.51 6.00 0.08
N PRO A 70 -13.73 5.65 -0.38
CA PRO A 70 -14.89 6.54 -0.26
C PRO A 70 -15.16 6.93 1.19
N ASP A 71 -15.83 8.06 1.39
CA ASP A 71 -16.06 8.61 2.74
C ASP A 71 -16.92 7.72 3.65
N THR A 72 -17.59 6.71 3.09
CA THR A 72 -18.36 5.68 3.80
C THR A 72 -17.47 4.59 4.40
N PHE A 73 -16.17 4.55 4.10
CA PHE A 73 -15.26 3.53 4.60
C PHE A 73 -14.33 4.06 5.71
N PHE A 74 -13.97 3.17 6.62
CA PHE A 74 -12.97 3.40 7.64
C PHE A 74 -11.97 2.23 7.70
N PRO A 75 -10.64 2.49 7.66
CA PRO A 75 -10.01 3.80 7.51
C PRO A 75 -10.15 4.36 6.08
N LYS A 76 -10.12 5.69 5.94
CA LYS A 76 -10.27 6.36 4.62
C LYS A 76 -9.04 6.26 3.73
N PHE A 77 -7.87 6.00 4.30
CA PHE A 77 -6.61 5.95 3.56
C PHE A 77 -5.95 4.61 3.81
N ILE A 78 -5.48 3.98 2.74
CA ILE A 78 -4.79 2.70 2.76
C ILE A 78 -3.42 2.89 2.12
N ASN A 79 -2.38 2.46 2.83
CA ASN A 79 -1.02 2.42 2.28
C ASN A 79 -0.90 1.21 1.37
N GLU A 80 -0.34 1.44 0.19
CA GLU A 80 -0.17 0.44 -0.85
C GLU A 80 1.24 0.52 -1.44
N VAL A 81 1.69 -0.59 -2.01
CA VAL A 81 2.92 -0.67 -2.81
C VAL A 81 2.54 -1.01 -4.24
N VAL A 82 2.90 -0.19 -5.21
CA VAL A 82 2.63 -0.39 -6.64
C VAL A 82 3.91 -0.82 -7.33
N CYS A 83 3.89 -1.96 -8.02
CA CYS A 83 5.06 -2.43 -8.76
C CYS A 83 5.25 -1.68 -10.07
N ASP A 84 6.50 -1.45 -10.45
CA ASP A 84 6.85 -1.13 -11.83
C ASP A 84 6.80 -2.45 -12.62
N GLU A 85 5.99 -2.52 -13.69
CA GLU A 85 5.81 -3.75 -14.48
C GLU A 85 6.97 -4.01 -15.46
N ASP A 86 8.07 -3.28 -15.30
CA ASP A 86 9.28 -3.46 -16.10
C ASP A 86 9.75 -4.93 -16.07
N LYS A 87 10.03 -5.44 -17.27
CA LYS A 87 10.55 -6.79 -17.46
C LYS A 87 12.00 -6.82 -16.98
N ALA A 88 12.24 -7.37 -15.80
CA ALA A 88 13.58 -7.79 -15.43
C ALA A 88 14.08 -8.78 -16.50
N SER A 89 15.27 -8.60 -17.06
CA SER A 89 15.77 -9.40 -18.19
C SER A 89 15.83 -10.92 -17.91
N HIS A 90 15.87 -11.30 -16.63
CA HIS A 90 15.93 -12.69 -16.16
C HIS A 90 14.78 -13.06 -15.22
N GLY A 91 13.72 -12.26 -15.17
CA GLY A 91 12.62 -12.49 -14.26
C GLY A 91 11.37 -11.67 -14.55
N LYS A 92 10.36 -11.84 -13.70
CA LYS A 92 9.10 -11.12 -13.81
C LYS A 92 8.65 -10.59 -12.46
N CYS A 93 8.33 -9.31 -12.43
CA CYS A 93 7.73 -8.64 -11.29
C CYS A 93 6.22 -8.90 -11.24
N LYS A 94 5.70 -9.24 -10.07
CA LYS A 94 4.28 -9.51 -9.84
C LYS A 94 3.79 -8.76 -8.61
N GLN A 95 2.66 -8.08 -8.76
CA GLN A 95 1.98 -7.41 -7.67
C GLN A 95 1.34 -8.42 -6.71
N LYS A 96 1.77 -8.39 -5.45
CA LYS A 96 1.13 -9.16 -4.39
C LYS A 96 -0.01 -8.38 -3.75
N HIS A 97 -1.14 -9.08 -3.59
CA HIS A 97 -2.33 -8.57 -2.95
C HIS A 97 -2.63 -9.37 -1.69
N MET A 98 -3.16 -8.69 -0.68
CA MET A 98 -3.64 -9.30 0.56
C MET A 98 -5.02 -8.73 0.90
N SER A 99 -5.86 -9.54 1.53
CA SER A 99 -7.20 -9.15 1.96
C SER A 99 -7.14 -8.43 3.31
N PHE A 100 -7.70 -7.22 3.38
CA PHE A 100 -7.80 -6.42 4.59
C PHE A 100 -9.27 -6.23 4.94
N THR A 101 -9.60 -6.34 6.22
CA THR A 101 -10.94 -6.00 6.71
C THR A 101 -11.02 -4.53 7.02
N VAL A 102 -11.93 -3.82 6.33
CA VAL A 102 -12.29 -2.43 6.59
C VAL A 102 -13.73 -2.35 7.09
N LEU A 103 -14.12 -1.20 7.61
CA LEU A 103 -15.50 -0.92 8.02
C LEU A 103 -16.20 -0.10 6.93
N ARG A 104 -17.40 -0.50 6.54
CA ARG A 104 -18.27 0.26 5.63
C ARG A 104 -19.48 0.75 6.43
N ASN A 105 -19.75 2.05 6.38
CA ASN A 105 -20.99 2.62 6.89
C ASN A 105 -22.09 2.40 5.85
N ASN A 106 -23.10 1.63 6.22
CA ASN A 106 -24.30 1.40 5.42
C ASN A 106 -25.52 2.18 5.94
N GLY A 107 -25.33 3.02 6.97
CA GLY A 107 -26.34 3.93 7.52
C GLY A 107 -26.17 5.37 7.04
N THR A 108 -26.81 6.32 7.74
CA THR A 108 -26.71 7.76 7.47
C THR A 108 -25.59 8.41 8.29
N LYS A 109 -25.43 9.74 8.18
CA LYS A 109 -24.44 10.47 8.99
C LYS A 109 -24.86 10.55 10.45
N GLU A 110 -26.17 10.58 10.70
CA GLU A 110 -26.81 10.70 12.00
C GLU A 110 -26.99 9.33 12.67
N CYS A 111 -27.23 8.28 11.88
CA CYS A 111 -27.36 6.91 12.35
C CYS A 111 -26.40 5.99 11.56
N GLN A 112 -25.20 5.81 12.10
CA GLN A 112 -24.15 5.04 11.43
C GLN A 112 -24.30 3.55 11.69
N LEU A 113 -24.28 2.74 10.63
CA LEU A 113 -24.33 1.28 10.68
C LEU A 113 -23.06 0.71 10.07
N TRP A 114 -22.08 0.39 10.91
CA TRP A 114 -20.76 -0.08 10.49
C TRP A 114 -20.75 -1.61 10.33
N THR A 115 -20.38 -2.08 9.13
CA THR A 115 -20.23 -3.50 8.82
C THR A 115 -18.80 -3.81 8.37
N LYS A 116 -18.33 -5.03 8.64
CA LYS A 116 -17.02 -5.50 8.17
C LYS A 116 -17.10 -5.81 6.67
N PHE A 117 -16.12 -5.32 5.92
CA PHE A 117 -16.02 -5.52 4.48
C PHE A 117 -14.57 -5.82 4.12
N SER A 118 -14.33 -6.86 3.32
CA SER A 118 -12.97 -7.25 2.92
C SER A 118 -12.60 -6.60 1.59
N ILE A 119 -11.44 -5.95 1.55
CA ILE A 119 -10.87 -5.36 0.33
C ILE A 119 -9.52 -5.99 0.02
N ASN A 120 -9.17 -6.04 -1.26
CA ASN A 120 -7.81 -6.39 -1.68
C ASN A 120 -6.93 -5.14 -1.68
N VAL A 121 -5.78 -5.26 -1.04
CA VAL A 121 -4.77 -4.19 -0.88
C VAL A 121 -3.47 -4.67 -1.49
N ARG A 122 -2.81 -3.81 -2.25
CA ARG A 122 -1.48 -4.07 -2.81
C ARG A 122 -0.42 -3.88 -1.74
N VAL A 123 0.28 -4.94 -1.36
CA VAL A 123 1.19 -4.92 -0.18
C VAL A 123 2.67 -5.02 -0.55
N SER A 124 3.01 -5.72 -1.62
CA SER A 124 4.42 -5.92 -2.02
C SER A 124 4.56 -6.31 -3.49
N CYS A 125 5.81 -6.29 -3.96
CA CYS A 125 6.22 -6.79 -5.27
C CYS A 125 7.06 -8.05 -5.09
N GLU A 126 6.65 -9.13 -5.74
CA GLU A 126 7.40 -10.38 -5.80
C GLU A 126 8.14 -10.45 -7.13
N CYS A 127 9.39 -10.91 -7.11
CA CYS A 127 10.15 -11.22 -8.32
C CYS A 127 10.20 -12.73 -8.51
N PHE A 128 9.84 -13.19 -9.69
CA PHE A 128 10.02 -14.57 -10.12
C PHE A 128 11.21 -14.62 -11.06
N VAL A 129 12.20 -15.45 -10.77
CA VAL A 129 13.34 -15.69 -11.66
C VAL A 129 12.92 -16.71 -12.72
N ASP A 130 13.31 -16.48 -13.96
CA ASP A 130 13.09 -17.46 -15.03
C ASP A 130 13.96 -18.69 -14.75
N GLU A 131 13.34 -19.87 -14.73
CA GLU A 131 14.01 -21.16 -14.55
C GLU A 131 15.13 -21.39 -15.57
N ARG A 132 14.98 -20.84 -16.79
CA ARG A 132 15.98 -20.93 -17.86
C ARG A 132 17.10 -19.92 -17.72
N SER A 133 16.99 -18.97 -16.80
CA SER A 133 18.06 -18.01 -16.55
C SER A 133 19.18 -18.64 -15.71
N PHE A 134 20.40 -18.18 -15.90
CA PHE A 134 21.55 -18.58 -15.07
C PHE A 134 21.32 -18.37 -13.56
N PHE A 135 20.48 -17.39 -13.20
CA PHE A 135 20.17 -17.07 -11.82
C PHE A 135 19.33 -18.13 -11.11
N SER A 136 18.63 -19.01 -11.84
CA SER A 136 17.82 -20.09 -11.23
C SER A 136 18.65 -21.09 -10.42
N THR A 137 19.96 -21.17 -10.67
CA THR A 137 20.89 -22.04 -9.93
C THR A 137 21.22 -21.51 -8.52
N TYR A 138 20.88 -20.25 -8.22
CA TYR A 138 21.30 -19.54 -7.00
C TYR A 138 20.14 -19.03 -6.15
N VAL A 139 18.90 -19.42 -6.45
CA VAL A 139 17.69 -19.03 -5.72
C VAL A 139 17.06 -20.16 -4.92
#